data_AF-A0A2A3JX86-F1
#
_entry.id   AF-A0A2A3JX86-F1
#
_cell.length_a   1.000
_cell.length_b   1.000
_cell.length_c   1.000
_cell.angle_alpha   90.00
_cell.angle_beta   90.00
_cell.angle_gamma   90.00
#
_symmetry.space_group_name_H-M   'P 1'
#
loop_
_entity.id
_entity.type
_entity.pdbx_description
1 polymer ?
#
loop_
_entity_poly.entity_id
_entity_poly.type
_entity_poly.pdbx_seq_one_letter_code
_entity_poly.pdbx_strand_id
1 'polypeptide(L)'
;MSKQSKFLSRILRHEPGLVGLTLATSGWVHVDDLLRGMRKVGQRLTLVELRQIVAENDKQRFTLSKDGRRAGSGLRKVTASR
;
A
#
# COMPACT_ATOMS: atom_id res chain seq x y z
N MET A 1 9.69 -12.29 8.93
CA MET A 1 9.50 -10.83 8.73
C MET A 1 10.17 -10.40 7.43
N SER A 2 9.42 -10.41 6.33
CA SER A 2 9.90 -10.09 4.98
C SER A 2 10.27 -8.60 4.86
N LYS A 3 11.35 -8.26 4.12
CA LYS A 3 11.85 -6.88 3.96
C LYS A 3 10.75 -5.89 3.53
N GLN A 4 9.82 -6.34 2.70
CA GLN A 4 8.70 -5.52 2.21
C GLN A 4 7.73 -5.11 3.32
N SER A 5 7.45 -5.98 4.31
CA SER A 5 6.52 -5.67 5.41
C SER A 5 7.08 -4.61 6.36
N LYS A 6 8.39 -4.68 6.65
CA LYS A 6 9.11 -3.63 7.41
C LYS A 6 9.09 -2.30 6.65
N PHE A 7 9.29 -2.35 5.34
CA PHE A 7 9.31 -1.16 4.50
C PHE A 7 7.91 -0.53 4.41
N LEU A 8 6.86 -1.31 4.15
CA LEU A 8 5.45 -0.86 4.21
C LEU A 8 5.12 -0.17 5.53
N SER A 9 5.52 -0.76 6.66
CA SER A 9 5.32 -0.17 7.99
C SER A 9 6.04 1.16 8.14
N ARG A 10 7.23 1.32 7.54
CA ARG A 10 8.01 2.56 7.61
C ARG A 10 7.40 3.66 6.73
N ILE A 11 7.05 3.32 5.50
CA ILE A 11 6.45 4.28 4.55
C ILE A 11 5.10 4.78 5.10
N LEU A 12 4.23 3.87 5.52
CA LEU A 12 2.85 4.23 5.85
C LEU A 12 2.71 4.91 7.22
N ARG A 13 3.68 4.72 8.12
CA ARG A 13 3.61 5.21 9.51
C ARG A 13 4.58 6.34 9.82
N HIS A 14 5.68 6.44 9.07
CA HIS A 14 6.68 7.49 9.27
C HIS A 14 6.79 8.41 8.06
N GLU A 15 6.96 7.87 6.85
CA GLU A 15 7.40 8.68 5.70
C GLU A 15 6.79 8.23 4.37
N PRO A 16 5.52 8.58 4.11
CA PRO A 16 4.85 8.23 2.85
C PRO A 16 5.49 8.92 1.64
N GLY A 17 6.03 10.14 1.85
CA GLY A 17 6.73 10.89 0.81
C GLY A 17 8.02 10.23 0.30
N LEU A 18 8.62 9.29 1.05
CA LEU A 18 9.90 8.66 0.72
C LEU A 18 9.84 7.85 -0.59
N VAL A 19 8.66 7.32 -0.91
CA VAL A 19 8.39 6.61 -2.17
C VAL A 19 7.53 7.45 -3.14
N GLY A 20 7.28 8.72 -2.82
CA GLY A 20 6.36 9.58 -3.56
C GLY A 20 4.90 9.14 -3.43
N LEU A 21 4.51 8.54 -2.30
CA LEU A 21 3.11 8.25 -2.02
C LEU A 21 2.43 9.48 -1.44
N THR A 22 1.28 9.81 -2.02
CA THR A 22 0.38 10.84 -1.48
C THR A 22 -0.75 10.14 -0.73
N LEU A 23 -0.81 10.32 0.59
CA LEU A 23 -1.99 9.95 1.36
C LEU A 23 -3.13 10.90 0.98
N ALA A 24 -4.24 10.32 0.53
CA ALA A 24 -5.48 11.04 0.42
C ALA A 24 -5.94 11.51 1.82
N THR A 25 -6.79 12.53 1.87
CA THR A 25 -7.34 13.13 3.09
C THR A 25 -7.98 12.10 4.04
N SER A 26 -8.42 10.95 3.52
CA SER A 26 -8.99 9.84 4.26
C SER A 26 -7.99 8.78 4.75
N GLY A 27 -6.68 9.03 4.61
CA GLY A 27 -5.63 8.07 5.00
C GLY A 27 -5.43 6.91 4.04
N TRP A 28 -5.89 7.05 2.79
CA TRP A 28 -5.77 6.02 1.75
C TRP A 28 -4.69 6.37 0.74
N VAL A 29 -3.96 5.36 0.26
CA VAL A 29 -3.04 5.48 -0.87
C VAL A 29 -3.45 4.54 -1.99
N HIS A 30 -3.18 4.92 -3.24
CA HIS A 30 -3.41 4.05 -4.38
C HIS A 30 -2.37 2.94 -4.43
N VAL A 31 -2.83 1.71 -4.70
CA VAL A 31 -1.94 0.56 -4.83
C VAL A 31 -0.97 0.76 -5.99
N ASP A 32 -1.41 1.35 -7.09
CA ASP A 32 -0.54 1.68 -8.22
C ASP A 32 0.57 2.65 -7.85
N ASP A 33 0.28 3.69 -7.07
CA ASP A 33 1.29 4.64 -6.60
C ASP A 33 2.26 3.97 -5.63
N LEU A 34 1.77 3.08 -4.76
CA LEU A 34 2.62 2.31 -3.87
C LEU A 34 3.58 1.43 -4.68
N LEU A 35 3.08 0.68 -5.66
CA LEU A 35 3.88 -0.20 -6.50
C LEU A 35 4.87 0.61 -7.36
N ARG A 36 4.46 1.78 -7.89
CA ARG A 36 5.36 2.72 -8.57
C ARG A 36 6.46 3.22 -7.64
N GLY A 37 6.10 3.66 -6.44
CA GLY A 37 7.04 4.15 -5.45
C GLY A 37 8.04 3.09 -4.98
N MET A 38 7.58 1.86 -4.77
CA MET A 38 8.42 0.70 -4.45
C MET A 38 9.45 0.46 -5.56
N ARG A 39 9.03 0.49 -6.83
CA ARG A 39 9.94 0.36 -7.96
C ARG A 39 10.97 1.48 -8.03
N LYS A 40 10.60 2.73 -7.70
CA LYS A 40 11.53 3.87 -7.67
C LYS A 40 12.66 3.68 -6.65
N VAL A 41 12.37 3.05 -5.52
CA VAL A 41 13.38 2.76 -4.48
C VAL A 41 14.11 1.42 -4.70
N GLY A 42 13.95 0.80 -5.88
CA GLY A 42 14.60 -0.47 -6.22
C GLY A 42 13.95 -1.71 -5.58
N GLN A 43 12.77 -1.57 -4.96
CA GLN A 43 12.03 -2.70 -4.42
C GLN A 43 10.97 -3.17 -5.41
N ARG A 44 11.14 -4.38 -5.91
CA ARG A 44 10.12 -5.05 -6.72
C ARG A 44 9.07 -5.60 -5.76
N LEU A 45 7.96 -4.90 -5.63
CA LEU A 45 6.76 -5.38 -4.96
C LEU A 45 5.69 -5.65 -6.01
N THR A 46 5.09 -6.83 -5.97
CA THR A 46 3.96 -7.19 -6.82
C THR A 46 2.64 -7.07 -6.07
N LEU A 47 1.55 -6.99 -6.82
CA LEU A 47 0.19 -6.98 -6.27
C LEU A 47 -0.10 -8.23 -5.42
N VAL A 48 0.42 -9.39 -5.86
CA VAL A 48 0.24 -10.67 -5.20
C VAL A 48 0.98 -10.65 -3.87
N GLU A 49 2.25 -10.23 -3.85
CA GLU A 49 3.01 -10.06 -2.62
C GLU A 49 2.37 -9.04 -1.68
N LEU A 50 1.89 -7.91 -2.19
CA LEU A 50 1.18 -6.94 -1.37
C LEU A 50 -0.06 -7.57 -0.71
N ARG A 51 -0.86 -8.32 -1.49
CA ARG A 51 -2.01 -9.06 -0.96
C ARG A 51 -1.61 -10.09 0.10
N GLN A 52 -0.53 -10.83 -0.14
CA GLN A 52 0.02 -11.79 0.82
C GLN A 52 0.47 -11.08 2.09
N ILE A 53 1.23 -10.00 1.99
CA ILE A 53 1.69 -9.22 3.16
C ILE A 53 0.53 -8.62 3.96
N VAL A 54 -0.53 -8.18 3.28
CA VAL A 54 -1.76 -7.68 3.91
C VAL A 54 -2.54 -8.82 4.56
N ALA A 55 -2.65 -9.98 3.89
CA ALA A 55 -3.37 -11.16 4.39
C ALA A 55 -2.63 -11.87 5.54
N GLU A 56 -1.31 -11.93 5.48
CA GLU A 56 -0.43 -12.45 6.55
C GLU A 56 -0.23 -11.42 7.68
N ASN A 57 -0.58 -10.14 7.47
CA ASN A 57 -0.61 -9.17 8.56
C ASN A 57 -1.85 -9.38 9.44
N ASP A 58 -1.75 -10.38 10.30
CA ASP A 58 -2.73 -10.72 11.33
C ASP A 58 -3.08 -9.54 12.25
N LYS A 59 -2.20 -8.53 12.33
CA LYS A 59 -2.39 -7.33 13.17
C LYS A 59 -3.31 -6.25 12.57
N GLN A 60 -4.06 -6.52 11.49
CA GLN A 60 -4.97 -5.57 10.82
C GLN A 60 -4.34 -4.21 10.45
N ARG A 61 -3.01 -4.15 10.34
CA ARG A 61 -2.29 -2.88 10.15
C ARG A 61 -2.52 -2.28 8.77
N PHE A 62 -2.89 -3.11 7.79
CA PHE A 62 -3.12 -2.71 6.42
C PHE A 62 -4.47 -3.21 5.95
N THR A 63 -5.27 -2.34 5.34
CA THR A 63 -6.56 -2.71 4.76
C THR A 63 -6.54 -2.38 3.28
N LEU A 64 -6.93 -3.34 2.43
CA LEU A 64 -7.03 -3.17 0.99
C LEU A 64 -8.51 -3.07 0.58
N SER A 65 -8.92 -1.91 0.08
CA SER A 65 -10.28 -1.68 -0.41
C SER A 65 -10.44 -2.20 -1.83
N LYS A 66 -11.60 -2.82 -2.10
CA LYS A 66 -12.01 -3.38 -3.39
C LYS A 66 -13.01 -2.51 -4.15
N ASP A 67 -13.38 -1.33 -3.63
CA ASP A 67 -14.58 -0.60 -4.05
C ASP A 67 -14.43 0.09 -5.43
N GLY A 68 -14.45 -0.73 -6.47
CA GLY A 68 -14.73 -0.34 -7.85
C GLY A 68 -16.22 -0.06 -8.06
N ARG A 69 -16.73 0.99 -7.42
CA ARG A 69 -18.11 1.46 -7.60
C ARG A 69 -18.13 2.82 -8.29
N ARG A 70 -17.95 2.80 -9.61
CA ARG A 70 -18.54 3.68 -10.64
C ARG A 70 -17.94 3.26 -11.98
N ALA A 71 -18.76 3.21 -13.02
CA ALA A 71 -18.39 2.71 -14.35
C ALA A 71 -17.08 3.34 -14.84
N GLY A 72 -16.02 2.52 -14.94
CA GLY A 72 -14.67 2.95 -15.31
C GLY A 72 -13.61 2.37 -14.38
N SER A 73 -12.86 1.37 -14.88
CA SER A 73 -11.58 0.85 -14.39
C SER A 73 -11.34 0.90 -12.86
N GLY A 74 -11.62 -0.22 -12.17
CA GLY A 74 -11.58 -0.34 -10.71
C GLY A 74 -10.24 0.04 -10.06
N LEU A 75 -10.26 1.09 -9.23
CA LEU A 75 -9.11 1.55 -8.44
C LEU A 75 -9.03 0.79 -7.10
N ARG A 76 -7.84 0.30 -6.75
CA ARG A 76 -7.56 -0.41 -5.49
C ARG A 76 -6.79 0.52 -4.57
N LYS A 77 -7.25 0.67 -3.33
CA LYS A 77 -6.62 1.55 -2.33
C LYS A 77 -6.15 0.73 -1.13
N VAL A 78 -5.05 1.13 -0.51
CA VAL A 78 -4.55 0.57 0.75
C VAL A 78 -4.44 1.67 1.80
N THR A 79 -4.74 1.37 3.06
CA THR A 79 -4.61 2.29 4.19
C THR A 79 -3.81 1.62 5.32
N ALA A 80 -3.12 2.42 6.13
CA ALA A 80 -2.51 1.97 7.37
C ALA A 80 -3.26 2.53 8.58
N SER A 81 -3.63 1.64 9.50
CA SER A 81 -4.23 2.04 10.77
C SER A 81 -3.15 2.56 11.73
N ARG A 82 -3.49 3.61 12.49
CA ARG A 82 -2.56 4.37 13.34
C ARG A 82 -1.88 3.49 14.38
#